data_AF-A0A7C4XDT7-F1
#
_entry.id   AF-A0A7C4XDT7-F1
#
_cell.length_a   1.000
_cell.length_b   1.000
_cell.length_c   1.000
_cell.angle_alpha   90.00
_cell.angle_beta   90.00
_cell.angle_gamma   90.00
#
_symmetry.space_group_name_H-M   'P 1'
#
loop_
_entity.id
_entity.type
_entity.pdbx_description
1 polymer ?
#
loop_
_entity_poly.entity_id
_entity_poly.type
_entity_poly.pdbx_seq_one_letter_code
_entity_poly.pdbx_strand_id
1 'polypeptide(L)' 'MSNIHRDVIASHLRLQIDKLNAVLTRIEEDSSVDCAYANDSLKEIEMNLKKLRKICADS' A
#
# COMPACT_ATOMS: atom_id res chain seq x y z
N MET A 1 -18.20 -13.49 1.74
CA MET A 1 -16.73 -13.66 1.88
C MET A 1 -16.42 -14.72 2.93
N SER A 2 -15.69 -15.77 2.57
CA SER A 2 -15.13 -16.71 3.54
C SER A 2 -14.15 -16.01 4.50
N ASN A 3 -13.94 -16.56 5.70
CA ASN A 3 -12.99 -16.00 6.66
C ASN A 3 -11.58 -15.87 6.06
N ILE A 4 -11.17 -16.85 5.24
CA ILE A 4 -9.89 -16.85 4.51
C ILE A 4 -9.77 -15.64 3.58
N HIS A 5 -10.84 -15.30 2.86
CA HIS A 5 -10.82 -14.15 1.94
C HIS A 5 -10.64 -12.83 2.67
N ARG A 6 -11.29 -12.69 3.84
CA ARG A 6 -11.15 -11.52 4.71
C ARG A 6 -9.72 -11.39 5.24
N ASP A 7 -9.12 -12.50 5.66
CA ASP A 7 -7.75 -12.51 6.19
C ASP A 7 -6.70 -12.16 5.12
N VAL A 8 -6.91 -12.62 3.88
CA VAL A 8 -6.07 -12.26 2.73
C VAL A 8 -6.16 -10.76 2.46
N ILE A 9 -7.38 -10.20 2.37
CA ILE A 9 -7.58 -8.75 2.15
C ILE A 9 -6.94 -7.95 3.28
N ALA A 10 -7.17 -8.34 4.54
CA ALA A 10 -6.59 -7.67 5.70
C ALA A 10 -5.06 -7.70 5.68
N SER A 11 -4.46 -8.82 5.28
CA SER A 11 -3.00 -8.96 5.14
C SER A 11 -2.44 -8.05 4.05
N HIS A 12 -3.12 -7.95 2.90
CA HIS A 12 -2.73 -7.03 1.83
C HIS A 12 -2.81 -5.56 2.25
N LEU A 13 -3.85 -5.18 3.01
CA LEU A 13 -3.99 -3.82 3.53
C LEU A 13 -2.89 -3.49 4.54
N ARG A 14 -2.57 -4.42 5.46
CA ARG A 14 -1.45 -4.26 6.41
C ARG A 14 -0.13 -4.03 5.69
N LEU A 15 0.15 -4.80 4.63
CA LEU A 15 1.34 -4.59 3.81
C LEU A 15 1.39 -3.19 3.18
N GLN A 16 0.26 -2.61 2.76
CA GLN A 16 0.25 -1.24 2.23
C GLN A 16 0.50 -0.21 3.33
N ILE A 17 0.02 -0.43 4.55
CA ILE A 17 0.31 0.42 5.71
C ILE A 17 1.81 0.39 6.01
N ASP A 18 2.42 -0.79 6.05
CA ASP A 18 3.86 -0.92 6.31
C ASP A 18 4.70 -0.18 5.28
N LYS A 19 4.32 -0.27 3.99
CA LYS A 19 4.97 0.48 2.91
C LYS A 19 4.80 1.99 3.04
N LEU A 20 3.59 2.47 3.37
CA LEU A 20 3.35 3.89 3.60
C LEU A 20 4.18 4.43 4.76
N ASN A 21 4.29 3.67 5.85
CA ASN A 21 5.14 4.02 6.98
C ASN A 21 6.62 4.12 6.57
N ALA A 22 7.12 3.19 5.76
CA ALA A 22 8.49 3.25 5.25
C ALA A 22 8.74 4.50 4.37
N VAL A 23 7.78 4.86 3.50
CA VAL A 23 7.85 6.09 2.71
C VAL A 23 7.85 7.33 3.60
N LEU A 24 6.99 7.37 4.61
CA LEU A 24 6.92 8.46 5.57
C LEU A 24 8.25 8.63 6.31
N THR A 25 8.76 7.56 6.92
CA THR A 25 10.07 7.58 7.60
C THR A 25 11.17 8.09 6.68
N ARG A 26 11.17 7.66 5.41
CA ARG A 26 12.18 8.11 4.46
C ARG A 26 12.07 9.60 4.14
N ILE A 27 10.87 10.13 3.98
CA ILE A 27 10.64 11.57 3.76
C ILE A 27 11.08 12.38 4.99
N GLU A 28 10.79 11.87 6.18
CA GLU A 28 11.19 12.49 7.45
C GLU A 28 12.72 12.49 7.63
N GLU A 29 13.41 11.44 7.18
CA GLU A 29 14.88 11.35 7.21
C GLU A 29 15.58 12.20 6.14
N ASP A 30 15.11 12.17 4.88
CA ASP A 30 15.77 12.87 3.76
C ASP A 30 15.41 14.38 3.69
N SER A 31 14.47 14.87 4.51
CA SER A 31 13.96 16.26 4.50
C SER A 31 13.47 16.76 3.13
N SER A 32 13.33 15.86 2.15
CA SER A 32 12.92 16.13 0.77
C SER A 32 11.76 15.22 0.40
N VAL A 33 10.61 15.84 0.12
CA VAL A 33 9.41 15.16 -0.38
C VAL A 33 9.59 14.73 -1.84
N ASP A 34 10.49 15.40 -2.57
CA ASP A 34 10.75 15.15 -3.99
C ASP A 34 11.84 14.08 -4.19
N CYS A 35 11.68 12.97 -3.47
CA CYS A 35 12.53 11.80 -3.63
C CYS A 35 11.84 10.84 -4.61
N ALA A 36 12.52 10.49 -5.70
CA ALA A 36 12.02 9.52 -6.70
C ALA A 36 11.50 8.23 -6.04
N TYR A 37 12.13 7.81 -4.94
CA TYR A 37 11.68 6.70 -4.10
C TYR A 37 10.24 6.87 -3.59
N ALA A 38 9.89 8.05 -3.06
CA ALA A 38 8.55 8.31 -2.53
C ALA A 38 7.51 8.25 -3.66
N ASN A 39 7.81 8.89 -4.81
CA ASN A 39 6.94 8.85 -5.98
C ASN A 39 6.70 7.43 -6.51
N ASP A 40 7.75 6.62 -6.64
CA ASP A 40 7.63 5.26 -7.15
C ASP A 40 6.91 4.33 -6.15
N SER A 41 7.21 4.48 -4.86
CA SER A 41 6.54 3.71 -3.80
C SER A 41 5.05 4.04 -3.73
N LEU A 42 4.67 5.32 -3.82
CA LEU A 42 3.27 5.74 -3.81
C LEU A 42 2.51 5.23 -5.04
N LYS A 43 3.12 5.23 -6.23
CA LYS A 43 2.53 4.62 -7.43
C LYS A 43 2.30 3.12 -7.25
N GLU A 44 3.25 2.42 -6.63
CA GLU A 44 3.12 0.99 -6.37
C GLU A 44 1.96 0.70 -5.40
N ILE A 45 1.86 1.47 -4.31
CA ILE A 45 0.78 1.38 -3.32
C ILE A 45 -0.57 1.64 -4.01
N GLU A 46 -0.68 2.69 -4.82
CA GLU A 46 -1.89 3.02 -5.56
C GLU A 46 -2.33 1.87 -6.47
N MET A 47 -1.40 1.30 -7.24
CA MET A 47 -1.68 0.16 -8.12
C MET A 47 -2.18 -1.05 -7.34
N ASN A 48 -1.56 -1.36 -6.20
CA ASN A 48 -1.93 -2.49 -5.36
C ASN A 48 -3.32 -2.30 -4.73
N LEU A 49 -3.64 -1.10 -4.26
CA LEU A 49 -4.97 -0.76 -3.75
C LEU A 49 -6.05 -0.84 -4.84
N LYS A 50 -5.75 -0.40 -6.08
CA LYS A 50 -6.67 -0.57 -7.23
C LYS A 50 -6.97 -2.04 -7.51
N LYS A 51 -5.94 -2.90 -7.51
CA LYS A 51 -6.10 -4.35 -7.67
C LYS A 51 -6.94 -4.95 -6.54
N LEU A 52 -6.66 -4.58 -5.30
CA LEU A 52 -7.40 -5.05 -4.14
C LEU A 52 -8.88 -4.64 -4.18
N ARG A 53 -9.17 -3.39 -4.55
CA ARG A 53 -10.54 -2.90 -4.73
C ARG A 53 -11.28 -3.72 -5.80
N LYS A 54 -10.61 -4.06 -6.91
CA LYS A 54 -11.19 -4.91 -7.94
C LYS A 54 -11.52 -6.30 -7.39
N ILE A 55 -10.59 -6.93 -6.68
CA ILE A 55 -10.83 -8.22 -6.01
C ILE A 55 -12.07 -8.13 -5.12
N CYS A 56 -12.17 -7.11 -4.25
CA CYS A 56 -13.32 -6.93 -3.38
C CYS A 56 -14.66 -6.71 -4.12
N ALA A 57 -14.63 -6.06 -5.28
CA ALA A 57 -15.82 -5.85 -6.11
C ALA A 57 -16.25 -7.12 -6.86
N ASP A 58 -15.30 -7.99 -7.20
CA ASP A 58 -15.51 -9.27 -7.87
C ASP A 58 -15.83 -10.42 -6.88
N SER A 59 -15.94 -10.13 -5.56
CA SER A 59 -16.09 -11.11 -4.45
C SER A 59 -17.49 -11.23 -3.84
#